data_AF-A0AAJ0U3S7-F1
#
_entry.id   AF-A0AAJ0U3S7-F1
#
_cell.length_a   1.000
_cell.length_b   1.000
_cell.length_c   1.000
_cell.angle_alpha   90.00
_cell.angle_beta   90.00
_cell.angle_gamma   90.00
#
_symmetry.space_group_name_H-M   'P 1'
#
loop_
_entity.id
_entity.type
_entity.pdbx_description
1 polymer ?
#
loop_
_entity_poly.entity_id
_entity_poly.type
_entity_poly.pdbx_seq_one_letter_code
_entity_poly.pdbx_strand_id
1 'polypeptide(L)'
;MVTRLVGVLMMGALFRTRLVALLSALWLAQATAGPAGPAGPAGPAAQVEIAPELERLSSEYGFSVTGTEALAGEQGRAEEGALYRRLRVLLERFDHIIVHGDDREVERVIIIGLTDTSPPAPKVQLDAAEGPGPSDPIELETIRKGAQHSVRVTLEGVGGRRVDRALLIDTGADAVVLPASMIAPLGLDQDELVEREVQTANGRAQALMGSLNAVWLDGEPLEDVAVAFLEQEKLGSSGLLGMSVLGRFQMTIDDERNRLTLRPTQKTGAAADGDEPNSAR
;
A
#
# COMPACT_ATOMS: atom_id res chain seq x y z
N MET A 1 -11.58 65.99 4.77
CA MET A 1 -12.63 66.53 5.66
C MET A 1 -13.55 65.37 6.02
N VAL A 2 -13.36 64.69 7.16
CA VAL A 2 -13.89 65.03 8.51
C VAL A 2 -15.44 64.94 8.47
N THR A 3 -16.11 63.95 9.06
CA THR A 3 -16.56 63.87 10.48
C THR A 3 -17.32 62.53 10.66
N ARG A 4 -16.88 61.52 11.43
CA ARG A 4 -17.11 61.19 12.86
C ARG A 4 -18.55 61.33 13.41
N LEU A 5 -19.17 60.23 13.88
CA LEU A 5 -19.70 59.98 15.25
C LEU A 5 -20.58 58.70 15.25
N VAL A 6 -20.26 57.66 16.04
CA VAL A 6 -20.85 57.31 17.38
C VAL A 6 -22.32 56.89 17.28
N GLY A 7 -22.80 55.76 17.82
CA GLY A 7 -22.28 54.74 18.72
C GLY A 7 -23.47 53.94 19.30
N VAL A 8 -23.22 53.14 20.35
CA VAL A 8 -24.19 52.61 21.35
C VAL A 8 -25.03 51.40 20.84
N LEU A 9 -25.36 50.33 21.57
CA LEU A 9 -25.03 49.68 22.86
C LEU A 9 -26.02 48.49 22.98
N MET A 10 -25.75 47.55 23.89
CA MET A 10 -26.66 46.56 24.52
C MET A 10 -26.83 45.20 23.82
N MET A 11 -26.47 44.04 24.41
CA MET A 11 -26.73 43.43 25.74
C MET A 11 -27.98 42.54 25.73
N GLY A 12 -27.84 41.31 26.27
CA GLY A 12 -28.92 40.38 26.61
C GLY A 12 -28.95 39.14 25.71
N ALA A 13 -28.28 38.04 26.05
CA ALA A 13 -28.73 37.00 26.98
C ALA A 13 -30.03 36.31 26.53
N LEU A 14 -29.97 34.99 26.31
CA LEU A 14 -31.07 34.06 26.63
C LEU A 14 -30.54 32.61 26.65
N PHE A 15 -30.35 32.12 27.88
CA PHE A 15 -30.34 30.72 28.30
C PHE A 15 -31.55 29.95 27.73
N ARG A 16 -31.36 28.69 27.29
CA ARG A 16 -32.35 27.63 27.53
C ARG A 16 -31.73 26.24 27.72
N THR A 17 -31.79 25.84 28.98
CA THR A 17 -31.72 24.55 29.64
C THR A 17 -32.62 23.46 29.04
N ARG A 18 -32.10 22.21 28.92
CA ARG A 18 -32.77 20.92 29.17
C ARG A 18 -31.67 19.92 29.55
N LEU A 19 -31.47 19.54 30.82
CA LEU A 19 -32.23 18.58 31.64
C LEU A 19 -32.47 17.24 30.93
N VAL A 20 -31.59 16.26 31.15
CA VAL A 20 -31.95 14.83 31.19
C VAL A 20 -31.26 14.22 32.40
N ALA A 21 -32.04 13.46 33.16
CA ALA A 21 -31.76 12.98 34.48
C ALA A 21 -30.90 11.70 34.51
N LEU A 22 -30.13 11.62 35.60
CA LEU A 22 -29.68 10.45 36.34
C LEU A 22 -30.41 9.13 36.05
N LEU A 23 -29.62 8.08 35.81
CA LEU A 23 -29.87 6.76 36.41
C LEU A 23 -28.54 6.10 36.77
N SER A 24 -28.45 5.80 38.05
CA SER A 24 -27.33 5.23 38.80
C SER A 24 -27.12 3.76 38.44
N ALA A 25 -25.87 3.34 38.29
CA ALA A 25 -25.46 1.96 38.52
C ALA A 25 -24.14 1.96 39.29
N LEU A 26 -24.30 1.81 40.59
CA LEU A 26 -23.29 1.52 41.59
C LEU A 26 -22.72 0.13 41.31
N TRP A 27 -21.46 0.03 40.91
CA TRP A 27 -20.68 -1.20 41.05
C TRP A 27 -19.51 -0.93 42.00
N LEU A 28 -19.65 -1.51 43.19
CA LEU A 28 -18.63 -1.56 44.22
C LEU A 28 -17.78 -2.80 43.94
N ALA A 29 -16.61 -2.63 43.34
CA ALA A 29 -15.60 -3.69 43.26
C ALA A 29 -14.40 -3.30 44.15
N GLN A 30 -14.18 -4.14 45.15
CA GLN A 30 -13.18 -4.01 46.20
C GLN A 30 -11.75 -3.90 45.65
N ALA A 31 -11.04 -2.84 45.99
CA ALA A 31 -9.60 -2.75 45.82
C ALA A 31 -8.89 -3.43 47.00
N THR A 32 -8.44 -4.67 46.80
CA THR A 32 -7.40 -5.26 47.67
C THR A 32 -6.04 -4.80 47.16
N ALA A 33 -5.38 -3.94 47.94
CA ALA A 33 -3.97 -3.62 47.76
C ALA A 33 -3.11 -4.86 48.05
N GLY A 34 -2.33 -5.29 47.06
CA GLY A 34 -1.23 -6.26 47.19
C GLY A 34 0.08 -5.62 46.69
N PRO A 35 1.25 -6.06 47.19
CA PRO A 35 2.47 -5.25 47.19
C PRO A 35 3.13 -5.14 45.81
N ALA A 36 3.83 -4.02 45.61
CA ALA A 36 4.69 -3.75 44.47
C ALA A 36 5.74 -4.86 44.28
N GLY A 37 5.60 -5.63 43.19
CA GLY A 37 6.63 -6.47 42.60
C GLY A 37 7.32 -5.74 41.44
N PRO A 38 8.56 -6.12 41.08
CA PRO A 38 9.43 -5.32 40.23
C PRO A 38 8.89 -5.23 38.80
N ALA A 39 9.21 -4.12 38.14
CA ALA A 39 8.98 -3.90 36.71
C ALA A 39 9.49 -5.10 35.90
N GLY A 40 8.55 -5.93 35.43
CA GLY A 40 8.81 -6.99 34.48
C GLY A 40 9.08 -6.42 33.08
N PRO A 41 9.84 -7.14 32.24
CA PRO A 41 10.17 -6.69 30.89
C PRO A 41 8.90 -6.54 30.05
N ALA A 42 8.92 -5.60 29.08
CA ALA A 42 7.86 -5.35 28.12
C ALA A 42 7.21 -6.66 27.63
N GLY A 43 5.89 -6.78 27.83
CA GLY A 43 5.14 -8.01 27.59
C GLY A 43 5.16 -8.43 26.11
N PRO A 44 4.94 -9.73 25.83
CA PRO A 44 4.85 -10.24 24.47
C PRO A 44 3.67 -9.57 23.75
N ALA A 45 3.90 -9.18 22.50
CA ALA A 45 2.89 -8.55 21.67
C ALA A 45 1.63 -9.43 21.59
N ALA A 46 0.49 -8.88 22.03
CA ALA A 46 -0.76 -9.62 22.10
C ALA A 46 -1.32 -9.83 20.69
N GLN A 47 -1.78 -11.04 20.40
CA GLN A 47 -2.48 -11.32 19.15
C GLN A 47 -3.93 -10.85 19.27
N VAL A 48 -4.38 -10.02 18.34
CA VAL A 48 -5.69 -9.36 18.37
C VAL A 48 -6.36 -9.47 17.01
N GLU A 49 -7.69 -9.40 16.99
CA GLU A 49 -8.42 -9.23 15.73
C GLU A 49 -8.14 -7.85 15.13
N ILE A 50 -7.77 -7.82 13.85
CA ILE A 50 -7.24 -6.61 13.21
C ILE A 50 -8.33 -5.58 13.02
N ALA A 51 -9.48 -5.97 12.48
CA ALA A 51 -10.59 -5.06 12.21
C ALA A 51 -11.04 -4.27 13.46
N PRO A 52 -11.36 -4.92 14.61
CA PRO A 52 -11.78 -4.18 15.80
C PRO A 52 -10.64 -3.37 16.44
N GLU A 53 -9.39 -3.84 16.41
CA GLU A 53 -8.27 -3.05 16.93
C GLU A 53 -7.99 -1.82 16.06
N LEU A 54 -8.11 -1.94 14.73
CA LEU A 54 -7.93 -0.84 13.80
C LEU A 54 -9.06 0.18 13.93
N GLU A 55 -10.31 -0.25 14.16
CA GLU A 55 -11.45 0.62 14.48
C GLU A 55 -11.26 1.34 15.82
N ARG A 56 -10.70 0.64 16.82
CA ARG A 56 -10.36 1.24 18.12
C ARG A 56 -9.30 2.33 17.96
N LEU A 57 -8.24 2.06 17.19
CA LEU A 57 -7.19 3.03 16.88
C LEU A 57 -7.73 4.21 16.06
N SER A 58 -8.58 3.97 15.06
CA SER A 58 -9.15 5.03 14.23
C SER A 58 -10.01 5.97 15.05
N SER A 59 -10.79 5.44 15.99
CA SER A 59 -11.60 6.22 16.93
C SER A 59 -10.76 6.98 17.95
N GLU A 60 -9.67 6.39 18.45
CA GLU A 60 -8.78 6.99 19.44
C GLU A 60 -7.95 8.15 18.85
N TYR A 61 -7.46 7.99 17.62
CA TYR A 61 -6.53 8.94 16.98
C TYR A 61 -7.16 9.76 15.83
N GLY A 62 -8.44 9.56 15.53
CA GLY A 62 -9.19 10.42 14.61
C GLY A 62 -8.90 10.24 13.12
N PHE A 63 -8.36 9.09 12.69
CA PHE A 63 -8.08 8.81 11.27
C PHE A 63 -9.19 8.00 10.60
N SER A 64 -9.28 8.11 9.28
CA SER A 64 -10.23 7.33 8.47
C SER A 64 -9.62 6.01 7.99
N VAL A 65 -10.43 4.97 7.86
CA VAL A 65 -9.99 3.67 7.35
C VAL A 65 -10.87 3.23 6.18
N THR A 66 -10.25 2.76 5.10
CA THR A 66 -10.95 2.21 3.92
C THR A 66 -10.34 0.87 3.52
N GLY A 67 -11.11 -0.02 2.90
CA GLY A 67 -10.64 -1.36 2.48
C GLY A 67 -10.70 -2.43 3.58
N THR A 68 -11.45 -2.17 4.65
CA THR A 68 -11.53 -3.07 5.82
C THR A 68 -12.21 -4.41 5.52
N GLU A 69 -12.87 -4.55 4.39
CA GLU A 69 -13.45 -5.81 3.91
C GLU A 69 -12.43 -6.95 3.86
N ALA A 70 -11.15 -6.64 3.59
CA ALA A 70 -10.07 -7.61 3.58
C ALA A 70 -9.64 -8.07 4.99
N LEU A 71 -10.03 -7.35 6.05
CA LEU A 71 -9.59 -7.59 7.43
C LEU A 71 -10.51 -8.52 8.22
N ALA A 72 -11.63 -8.94 7.65
CA ALA A 72 -12.67 -9.66 8.38
C ALA A 72 -12.20 -11.04 8.88
N GLY A 73 -12.15 -11.22 10.20
CA GLY A 73 -11.73 -12.48 10.83
C GLY A 73 -10.21 -12.68 10.92
N GLU A 74 -9.42 -11.68 10.49
CA GLU A 74 -7.96 -11.76 10.48
C GLU A 74 -7.35 -11.34 11.81
N GLN A 75 -6.27 -12.03 12.19
CA GLN A 75 -5.53 -11.76 13.42
C GLN A 75 -4.15 -11.15 13.15
N GLY A 76 -3.82 -10.12 13.91
CA GLY A 76 -2.59 -9.36 13.80
C GLY A 76 -1.93 -9.18 15.16
N ARG A 77 -0.72 -8.64 15.12
CA ARG A 77 0.06 -8.38 16.33
C ARG A 77 -0.21 -6.96 16.80
N ALA A 78 -0.62 -6.80 18.05
CA ALA A 78 -0.71 -5.48 18.69
C ALA A 78 0.58 -5.18 19.46
N GLU A 79 1.10 -3.98 19.24
CA GLU A 79 2.21 -3.41 20.02
C GLU A 79 1.76 -2.09 20.67
N GLU A 80 2.43 -1.72 21.75
CA GLU A 80 2.29 -0.40 22.37
C GLU A 80 3.27 0.60 21.73
N GLY A 81 3.01 1.90 21.88
CA GLY A 81 3.90 2.98 21.41
C GLY A 81 3.28 3.91 20.38
N ALA A 82 4.12 4.52 19.54
CA ALA A 82 3.66 5.51 18.55
C ALA A 82 2.69 4.90 17.53
N LEU A 83 1.60 5.61 17.22
CA LEU A 83 0.52 5.14 16.34
C LEU A 83 1.04 4.51 15.03
N TYR A 84 1.96 5.18 14.35
CA TYR A 84 2.55 4.68 13.11
C TYR A 84 3.20 3.30 13.27
N ARG A 85 3.94 3.07 14.35
CA ARG A 85 4.54 1.76 14.64
C ARG A 85 3.47 0.71 14.93
N ARG A 86 2.45 1.07 15.71
CA ARG A 86 1.33 0.20 16.03
C ARG A 86 0.60 -0.26 14.76
N LEU A 87 0.31 0.67 13.86
CA LEU A 87 -0.33 0.37 12.56
C LEU A 87 0.54 -0.53 11.68
N ARG A 88 1.86 -0.27 11.59
CA ARG A 88 2.77 -1.12 10.80
C ARG A 88 2.83 -2.56 11.30
N VAL A 89 2.82 -2.76 12.62
CA VAL A 89 2.87 -4.09 13.22
C VAL A 89 1.51 -4.80 13.10
N LEU A 90 0.42 -4.06 13.31
CA LEU A 90 -0.93 -4.58 13.19
C LEU A 90 -1.27 -5.03 11.75
N LEU A 91 -0.82 -4.26 10.76
CA LEU A 91 -1.09 -4.47 9.34
C LEU A 91 0.07 -5.14 8.60
N GLU A 92 0.99 -5.80 9.32
CA GLU A 92 2.20 -6.37 8.71
C GLU A 92 1.91 -7.44 7.64
N ARG A 93 0.71 -8.02 7.66
CA ARG A 93 0.22 -9.06 6.72
C ARG A 93 -0.68 -8.51 5.61
N PHE A 94 -0.78 -7.19 5.50
CA PHE A 94 -1.67 -6.52 4.56
C PHE A 94 -0.88 -5.53 3.72
N ASP A 95 -1.25 -5.42 2.46
CA ASP A 95 -0.83 -4.29 1.64
C ASP A 95 -1.67 -3.09 2.06
N HIS A 96 -1.00 -2.02 2.49
CA HIS A 96 -1.66 -0.87 3.06
C HIS A 96 -0.93 0.44 2.77
N ILE A 97 -1.67 1.53 2.75
CA ILE A 97 -1.18 2.90 2.60
C ILE A 97 -1.55 3.66 3.86
N ILE A 98 -0.57 4.36 4.46
CA ILE A 98 -0.80 5.26 5.60
C ILE A 98 -0.57 6.68 5.11
N VAL A 99 -1.64 7.48 5.08
CA VAL A 99 -1.63 8.89 4.71
C VAL A 99 -1.58 9.74 5.98
N HIS A 100 -0.67 10.69 6.01
CA HIS A 100 -0.51 11.65 7.10
C HIS A 100 -1.08 13.02 6.70
N GLY A 101 -1.70 13.71 7.66
CA GLY A 101 -2.16 15.09 7.50
C GLY A 101 -1.06 16.12 7.80
N ASP A 102 -1.38 17.40 7.63
CA ASP A 102 -0.41 18.52 7.77
C ASP A 102 0.27 18.59 9.16
N ASP A 103 -0.42 18.10 10.19
CA ASP A 103 0.05 18.12 11.59
C ASP A 103 0.89 16.88 11.99
N ARG A 104 1.23 16.00 11.03
CA ARG A 104 1.97 14.73 11.22
C ARG A 104 1.19 13.63 11.95
N GLU A 105 -0.12 13.83 12.12
CA GLU A 105 -1.03 12.79 12.57
C GLU A 105 -1.48 11.93 11.38
N VAL A 106 -1.75 10.65 11.64
CA VAL A 106 -2.32 9.77 10.61
C VAL A 106 -3.71 10.32 10.27
N GLU A 107 -3.98 10.55 8.99
CA GLU A 107 -5.29 11.05 8.51
C GLU A 107 -6.12 9.90 7.91
N ARG A 108 -5.45 8.98 7.22
CA ARG A 108 -6.12 7.87 6.53
C ARG A 108 -5.25 6.63 6.46
N VAL A 109 -5.87 5.47 6.63
CA VAL A 109 -5.28 4.16 6.37
C VAL A 109 -6.11 3.47 5.30
N ILE A 110 -5.48 3.07 4.20
CA ILE A 110 -6.12 2.36 3.09
C ILE A 110 -5.58 0.94 3.08
N ILE A 111 -6.46 -0.04 3.26
CA ILE A 111 -6.14 -1.45 3.13
C ILE A 111 -6.44 -1.87 1.70
N ILE A 112 -5.47 -2.50 1.04
CA ILE A 112 -5.58 -2.92 -0.35
C ILE A 112 -6.00 -4.39 -0.40
N GLY A 113 -5.44 -5.22 0.47
CA GLY A 113 -5.74 -6.65 0.56
C GLY A 113 -4.82 -7.39 1.52
N LEU A 114 -5.10 -8.68 1.76
CA LEU A 114 -4.12 -9.57 2.39
C LEU A 114 -2.89 -9.66 1.49
N THR A 115 -1.71 -9.63 2.10
CA THR A 115 -0.50 -10.10 1.45
C THR A 115 -0.69 -11.59 1.16
N ASP A 116 -0.86 -11.94 -0.12
CA ASP A 116 -1.12 -13.32 -0.53
C ASP A 116 0.15 -14.15 -0.34
N THR A 117 0.25 -14.86 0.79
CA THR A 117 1.24 -15.91 1.01
C THR A 117 0.72 -17.29 0.60
N SER A 118 -0.47 -17.36 -0.02
CA SER A 118 -1.00 -18.63 -0.55
C SER A 118 -0.40 -18.89 -1.94
N PRO A 119 -0.08 -20.16 -2.28
CA PRO A 119 0.20 -20.49 -3.67
C PRO A 119 -1.00 -20.05 -4.52
N PRO A 120 -0.80 -19.30 -5.62
CA PRO A 120 -1.92 -18.82 -6.41
C PRO A 120 -2.76 -20.00 -6.88
N ALA A 121 -4.08 -19.97 -6.60
CA ALA A 121 -5.03 -20.83 -7.29
C ALA A 121 -4.87 -20.59 -8.81
N PRO A 122 -5.01 -21.62 -9.67
CA PRO A 122 -4.69 -21.52 -11.08
C PRO A 122 -5.65 -20.56 -11.79
N LYS A 123 -5.31 -19.27 -11.81
CA LYS A 123 -5.83 -18.30 -12.76
C LYS A 123 -4.98 -18.43 -14.01
N VAL A 124 -5.64 -18.50 -15.16
CA VAL A 124 -5.06 -18.71 -16.50
C VAL A 124 -3.72 -17.97 -16.60
N GLN A 125 -2.64 -18.75 -16.58
CA GLN A 125 -1.26 -18.30 -16.68
C GLN A 125 -1.10 -17.51 -17.98
N LEU A 126 -1.01 -16.18 -17.86
CA LEU A 126 0.09 -15.51 -18.53
C LEU A 126 1.31 -15.87 -17.73
N ASP A 127 2.33 -16.40 -18.39
CA ASP A 127 3.62 -16.74 -17.78
C ASP A 127 4.27 -15.47 -17.23
N ALA A 128 3.83 -15.02 -16.05
CA ALA A 128 4.57 -14.09 -15.22
C ALA A 128 5.77 -14.89 -14.70
N ALA A 129 6.91 -14.73 -15.37
CA ALA A 129 8.12 -15.43 -14.98
C ALA A 129 8.54 -14.99 -13.57
N GLU A 130 8.78 -15.99 -12.73
CA GLU A 130 9.24 -15.86 -11.35
C GLU A 130 10.76 -15.58 -11.35
N GLY A 131 11.15 -14.33 -11.60
CA GLY A 131 12.53 -13.88 -11.38
C GLY A 131 12.83 -13.66 -9.89
N PRO A 132 14.07 -13.89 -9.42
CA PRO A 132 14.45 -13.60 -8.04
C PRO A 132 14.30 -12.10 -7.77
N GLY A 133 13.40 -11.74 -6.86
CA GLY A 133 13.31 -10.37 -6.36
C GLY A 133 14.55 -9.98 -5.54
N PRO A 134 14.81 -8.67 -5.37
CA PRO A 134 15.91 -8.19 -4.53
C PRO A 134 15.75 -8.69 -3.08
N SER A 135 16.84 -8.75 -2.32
CA SER A 135 16.84 -9.27 -0.94
C SER A 135 16.71 -8.18 0.13
N ASP A 136 17.05 -6.94 -0.23
CA ASP A 136 17.01 -5.78 0.65
C ASP A 136 15.82 -4.84 0.33
N PRO A 137 15.34 -4.06 1.31
CA PRO A 137 14.34 -3.01 1.06
C PRO A 137 14.86 -1.96 0.07
N ILE A 138 14.08 -1.65 -0.95
CA ILE A 138 14.35 -0.55 -1.88
C ILE A 138 13.64 0.72 -1.38
N GLU A 139 14.36 1.84 -1.34
CA GLU A 139 13.79 3.15 -1.02
C GLU A 139 13.80 4.05 -2.27
N LEU A 140 12.61 4.50 -2.69
CA LEU A 140 12.43 5.34 -3.87
C LEU A 140 11.89 6.70 -3.45
N GLU A 141 12.50 7.77 -3.97
CA GLU A 141 11.88 9.09 -3.94
C GLU A 141 10.66 9.12 -4.88
N THR A 142 9.55 9.66 -4.38
CA THR A 142 8.32 9.83 -5.13
C THR A 142 8.15 11.29 -5.56
N ILE A 143 7.45 11.47 -6.66
CA ILE A 143 7.02 12.76 -7.19
C ILE A 143 5.52 12.84 -6.96
N ARG A 144 5.10 13.68 -6.01
CA ARG A 144 3.69 13.85 -5.66
C ARG A 144 2.99 14.86 -6.57
N LYS A 145 1.80 14.51 -7.05
CA LYS A 145 0.87 15.40 -7.77
C LYS A 145 -0.54 15.20 -7.20
N GLY A 146 -0.95 16.05 -6.25
CA GLY A 146 -2.20 15.84 -5.52
C GLY A 146 -2.13 14.59 -4.65
N ALA A 147 -3.06 13.66 -4.83
CA ALA A 147 -3.08 12.36 -4.14
C ALA A 147 -2.21 11.29 -4.84
N GLN A 148 -1.70 11.59 -6.04
CA GLN A 148 -0.97 10.64 -6.87
C GLN A 148 0.53 10.68 -6.61
N HIS A 149 1.15 9.50 -6.60
CA HIS A 149 2.59 9.33 -6.40
C HIS A 149 3.22 8.69 -7.63
N SER A 150 4.29 9.28 -8.16
CA SER A 150 5.07 8.69 -9.23
C SER A 150 6.49 8.38 -8.79
N VAL A 151 7.11 7.34 -9.33
CA VAL A 151 8.52 7.00 -9.08
C VAL A 151 9.31 7.04 -10.37
N ARG A 152 10.58 7.45 -10.29
CA ARG A 152 11.49 7.33 -11.42
C ARG A 152 12.00 5.90 -11.49
N VAL A 153 11.90 5.31 -12.67
CA VAL A 153 12.37 3.95 -12.95
C VAL A 153 13.13 3.96 -14.27
N THR A 154 14.01 2.98 -14.46
CA THR A 154 14.58 2.69 -15.77
C THR A 154 13.92 1.44 -16.34
N LEU A 155 13.33 1.56 -17.52
CA LEU A 155 12.70 0.46 -18.24
C LEU A 155 13.72 -0.13 -19.20
N GLU A 156 13.95 -1.44 -19.12
CA GLU A 156 14.83 -2.16 -20.03
C GLU A 156 14.04 -3.09 -20.94
N GLY A 157 14.12 -2.83 -22.24
CA GLY A 157 13.58 -3.72 -23.27
C GLY A 157 14.67 -4.56 -23.96
N VAL A 158 14.40 -4.99 -25.18
CA VAL A 158 15.26 -5.93 -25.92
C VAL A 158 16.59 -5.28 -26.30
N GLY A 159 17.66 -6.09 -26.27
CA GLY A 159 19.00 -5.64 -26.61
C GLY A 159 19.61 -4.65 -25.61
N GLY A 160 19.12 -4.63 -24.37
CA GLY A 160 19.63 -3.76 -23.30
C GLY A 160 19.23 -2.29 -23.47
N ARG A 161 18.20 -2.00 -24.29
CA ARG A 161 17.71 -0.63 -24.49
C ARG A 161 17.01 -0.13 -23.24
N ARG A 162 17.51 0.96 -22.68
CA ARG A 162 17.02 1.54 -21.44
C ARG A 162 16.36 2.90 -21.65
N VAL A 163 15.24 3.13 -20.98
CA VAL A 163 14.54 4.42 -20.97
C VAL A 163 14.13 4.80 -19.56
N ASP A 164 14.55 5.99 -19.12
CA ASP A 164 14.17 6.54 -17.82
C ASP A 164 12.80 7.23 -17.91
N ARG A 165 11.90 6.91 -16.98
CA ARG A 165 10.56 7.50 -16.91
C ARG A 165 10.09 7.64 -15.47
N ALA A 166 9.24 8.64 -15.24
CA ALA A 166 8.41 8.67 -14.06
C ALA A 166 7.11 7.89 -14.35
N LEU A 167 6.83 6.87 -13.55
CA LEU A 167 5.60 6.09 -13.63
C LEU A 167 4.73 6.35 -12.41
N LEU A 168 3.43 6.51 -12.64
CA LEU A 168 2.43 6.63 -11.58
C LEU A 168 2.25 5.28 -10.89
N ILE A 169 2.28 5.25 -9.55
CA ILE A 169 1.98 4.06 -8.78
C ILE A 169 0.47 3.77 -8.92
N ASP A 170 0.12 2.60 -9.45
CA ASP A 170 -1.27 2.17 -9.62
C ASP A 170 -1.44 0.71 -9.21
N THR A 171 -1.93 0.49 -7.99
CA THR A 171 -2.20 -0.85 -7.45
C THR A 171 -3.43 -1.50 -8.07
N GLY A 172 -4.23 -0.77 -8.86
CA GLY A 172 -5.36 -1.31 -9.61
C GLY A 172 -4.98 -1.85 -10.99
N ALA A 173 -3.74 -1.64 -11.44
CA ALA A 173 -3.24 -2.16 -12.71
C ALA A 173 -2.48 -3.48 -12.50
N ASP A 174 -2.82 -4.54 -13.22
CA ASP A 174 -2.16 -5.85 -13.10
C ASP A 174 -0.73 -5.86 -13.69
N ALA A 175 -0.44 -5.00 -14.66
CA ALA A 175 0.83 -4.92 -15.37
C ALA A 175 1.40 -3.49 -15.36
N VAL A 176 2.68 -3.33 -15.70
CA VAL A 176 3.22 -2.02 -16.08
C VAL A 176 2.48 -1.56 -17.32
N VAL A 177 1.99 -0.32 -17.34
CA VAL A 177 1.22 0.21 -18.48
C VAL A 177 1.97 1.37 -19.10
N LEU A 178 2.27 1.26 -20.40
CA LEU A 178 3.05 2.25 -21.15
C LEU A 178 2.30 2.72 -22.40
N PRO A 179 2.57 3.93 -22.91
CA PRO A 179 2.04 4.33 -24.21
C PRO A 179 2.71 3.50 -25.33
N ALA A 180 1.97 3.17 -26.38
CA ALA A 180 2.45 2.40 -27.54
C ALA A 180 3.70 3.02 -28.21
N SER A 181 3.88 4.34 -28.09
CA SER A 181 5.09 5.04 -28.54
C SER A 181 6.39 4.58 -27.85
N MET A 182 6.29 3.80 -26.77
CA MET A 182 7.44 3.22 -26.05
C MET A 182 7.93 1.87 -26.62
N ILE A 183 7.15 1.21 -27.49
CA ILE A 183 7.52 -0.10 -28.08
C ILE A 183 8.87 0.00 -28.80
N ALA A 184 9.00 0.92 -29.77
CA ALA A 184 10.23 1.07 -30.54
C ALA A 184 11.44 1.60 -29.73
N PRO A 185 11.31 2.59 -28.83
CA PRO A 185 12.39 2.98 -27.92
C PRO A 185 12.93 1.84 -27.05
N LEU A 186 12.06 0.92 -26.63
CA LEU A 186 12.43 -0.27 -25.87
C LEU A 186 12.97 -1.41 -26.77
N GLY A 187 12.97 -1.24 -28.10
CA GLY A 187 13.46 -2.25 -29.03
C GLY A 187 12.56 -3.47 -29.18
N LEU A 188 11.31 -3.37 -28.72
CA LEU A 188 10.31 -4.41 -28.89
C LEU A 188 9.77 -4.38 -30.32
N ASP A 189 9.46 -5.55 -30.87
CA ASP A 189 8.73 -5.68 -32.12
C ASP A 189 7.23 -5.70 -31.82
N GLN A 190 6.47 -4.87 -32.52
CA GLN A 190 5.01 -4.82 -32.36
C GLN A 190 4.36 -6.14 -32.80
N ASP A 191 4.91 -6.82 -33.79
CA ASP A 191 4.38 -8.08 -34.33
C ASP A 191 4.55 -9.27 -33.36
N GLU A 192 5.47 -9.13 -32.39
CA GLU A 192 5.69 -10.12 -31.33
C GLU A 192 4.80 -9.89 -30.10
N LEU A 193 4.08 -8.76 -30.04
CA LEU A 193 3.17 -8.44 -28.95
C LEU A 193 1.80 -9.08 -29.16
N VAL A 194 1.15 -9.45 -28.05
CA VAL A 194 -0.16 -10.10 -28.10
C VAL A 194 -1.25 -9.07 -27.89
N GLU A 195 -2.07 -8.85 -28.91
CA GLU A 195 -3.24 -8.00 -28.83
C GLU A 195 -4.31 -8.60 -27.89
N ARG A 196 -4.74 -7.84 -26.87
CA ARG A 196 -5.78 -8.23 -25.91
C ARG A 196 -6.69 -7.08 -25.51
N GLU A 197 -7.97 -7.39 -25.36
CA GLU A 197 -8.92 -6.47 -24.76
C GLU A 197 -8.70 -6.45 -23.24
N VAL A 198 -8.49 -5.27 -22.68
CA VAL A 198 -8.28 -5.04 -21.24
C VAL A 198 -9.36 -4.14 -20.69
N GLN A 199 -9.71 -4.34 -19.41
CA GLN A 199 -10.62 -3.46 -18.69
C GLN A 199 -9.82 -2.35 -18.02
N THR A 200 -10.12 -1.10 -18.35
CA THR A 200 -9.56 0.08 -17.69
C THR A 200 -10.65 0.82 -16.90
N ALA A 201 -10.25 1.78 -16.08
CA ALA A 201 -11.18 2.70 -15.42
C ALA A 201 -12.06 3.47 -16.42
N ASN A 202 -11.55 3.71 -17.64
CA ASN A 202 -12.25 4.41 -18.72
C ASN A 202 -13.06 3.48 -19.63
N GLY A 203 -13.25 2.22 -19.24
CA GLY A 203 -13.91 1.19 -20.03
C GLY A 203 -12.93 0.23 -20.71
N ARG A 204 -13.41 -0.53 -21.68
CA ARG A 204 -12.58 -1.49 -22.42
C ARG A 204 -11.65 -0.78 -23.38
N ALA A 205 -10.43 -1.29 -23.50
CA ALA A 205 -9.42 -0.80 -24.42
C ALA A 205 -8.65 -1.97 -25.02
N GLN A 206 -8.13 -1.75 -26.23
CA GLN A 206 -7.25 -2.70 -26.89
C GLN A 206 -5.82 -2.43 -26.48
N ALA A 207 -5.15 -3.41 -25.90
CA ALA A 207 -3.75 -3.33 -25.48
C ALA A 207 -2.89 -4.34 -26.24
N LEU A 208 -1.61 -4.01 -26.39
CA LEU A 208 -0.58 -4.93 -26.83
C LEU A 208 0.21 -5.40 -25.61
N MET A 209 0.19 -6.70 -25.35
CA MET A 209 0.81 -7.31 -24.19
C MET A 209 2.19 -7.86 -24.54
N GLY A 210 3.16 -7.68 -23.64
CA GLY A 210 4.50 -8.24 -23.78
C GLY A 210 5.23 -8.31 -22.44
N SER A 211 6.55 -8.44 -22.51
CA SER A 211 7.44 -8.39 -21.35
C SER A 211 8.57 -7.37 -21.56
N LEU A 212 9.00 -6.76 -20.46
CA LEU A 212 10.25 -6.02 -20.36
C LEU A 212 11.31 -6.96 -19.81
N ASN A 213 12.53 -6.85 -20.34
CA ASN A 213 13.68 -7.60 -19.83
C ASN A 213 13.92 -7.25 -18.36
N ALA A 214 13.87 -5.96 -18.02
CA ALA A 214 13.91 -5.54 -16.62
C ALA A 214 13.23 -4.19 -16.36
N VAL A 215 12.79 -4.00 -15.12
CA VAL A 215 12.47 -2.67 -14.55
C VAL A 215 13.45 -2.41 -13.41
N TRP A 216 14.23 -1.34 -13.52
CA TRP A 216 15.22 -0.98 -12.52
C TRP A 216 14.62 0.00 -11.52
N LEU A 217 14.70 -0.35 -10.25
CA LEU A 217 14.26 0.45 -9.11
C LEU A 217 15.49 0.74 -8.24
N ASP A 218 15.94 1.99 -8.21
CA ASP A 218 17.16 2.41 -7.49
C ASP A 218 18.42 1.57 -7.84
N GLY A 219 18.54 1.13 -9.09
CA GLY A 219 19.66 0.30 -9.55
C GLY A 219 19.47 -1.20 -9.33
N GLU A 220 18.40 -1.63 -8.66
CA GLU A 220 18.04 -3.05 -8.53
C GLU A 220 17.15 -3.49 -9.71
N PRO A 221 17.57 -4.48 -10.51
CA PRO A 221 16.78 -4.96 -11.64
C PRO A 221 15.67 -5.93 -11.19
N LEU A 222 14.47 -5.72 -11.71
CA LEU A 222 13.40 -6.71 -11.67
C LEU A 222 13.23 -7.28 -13.05
N GLU A 223 13.61 -8.53 -13.22
CA GLU A 223 13.56 -9.21 -14.52
C GLU A 223 12.16 -9.70 -14.87
N ASP A 224 11.94 -9.89 -16.17
CA ASP A 224 10.73 -10.47 -16.77
C ASP A 224 9.44 -9.82 -16.26
N VAL A 225 9.30 -8.52 -16.55
CA VAL A 225 8.17 -7.73 -16.07
C VAL A 225 7.09 -7.65 -17.14
N ALA A 226 5.90 -8.16 -16.82
CA ALA A 226 4.74 -8.03 -17.70
C ALA A 226 4.37 -6.55 -17.93
N VAL A 227 4.17 -6.21 -19.21
CA VAL A 227 3.85 -4.85 -19.66
C VAL A 227 2.68 -4.86 -20.66
N ALA A 228 1.82 -3.85 -20.55
CA ALA A 228 0.74 -3.56 -21.47
C ALA A 228 0.99 -2.21 -22.15
N PHE A 229 0.89 -2.19 -23.47
CA PHE A 229 0.96 -0.99 -24.28
C PHE A 229 -0.43 -0.59 -24.77
N LEU A 230 -0.78 0.67 -24.56
CA LEU A 230 -2.08 1.24 -24.95
C LEU A 230 -1.83 2.56 -25.70
N GLU A 231 -2.82 3.02 -26.45
CA GLU A 231 -2.77 4.32 -27.13
C GLU A 231 -2.66 5.48 -26.12
N GLN A 232 -1.92 6.53 -26.48
CA GLN A 232 -1.57 7.62 -25.58
C GLN A 232 -2.82 8.36 -25.06
N GLU A 233 -3.86 8.47 -25.87
CA GLU A 233 -5.14 9.09 -25.53
C GLU A 233 -5.89 8.35 -24.42
N LYS A 234 -5.52 7.09 -24.14
CA LYS A 234 -6.15 6.25 -23.11
C LYS A 234 -5.41 6.27 -21.76
N LEU A 235 -4.12 6.63 -21.74
CA LEU A 235 -3.27 6.70 -20.54
C LEU A 235 -2.96 8.11 -20.06
N GLY A 236 -2.95 9.10 -20.97
CA GLY A 236 -2.29 10.38 -20.72
C GLY A 236 -0.77 10.29 -20.94
N SER A 237 0.00 11.20 -20.33
CA SER A 237 1.43 11.38 -20.59
C SER A 237 2.37 10.59 -19.69
N SER A 238 1.85 9.95 -18.63
CA SER A 238 2.62 9.14 -17.69
C SER A 238 2.19 7.68 -17.80
N GLY A 239 3.15 6.76 -17.80
CA GLY A 239 2.85 5.33 -17.66
C GLY A 239 2.51 4.97 -16.22
N LEU A 240 2.03 3.74 -16.02
CA LEU A 240 1.63 3.20 -14.73
C LEU A 240 2.60 2.10 -14.30
N LEU A 241 2.97 2.13 -13.02
CA LEU A 241 3.68 1.06 -12.34
C LEU A 241 2.63 0.19 -11.64
N GLY A 242 2.35 -0.96 -12.23
CA GLY A 242 1.32 -1.90 -11.74
C GLY A 242 1.87 -3.05 -10.92
N MET A 243 0.98 -4.01 -10.64
CA MET A 243 1.21 -5.14 -9.76
C MET A 243 2.21 -6.18 -10.27
N SER A 244 2.53 -6.22 -11.58
CA SER A 244 3.64 -7.04 -12.10
C SER A 244 5.01 -6.65 -11.53
N VAL A 245 5.12 -5.42 -11.02
CA VAL A 245 6.26 -4.93 -10.24
C VAL A 245 5.89 -4.84 -8.75
N LEU A 246 4.83 -4.10 -8.42
CA LEU A 246 4.49 -3.77 -7.04
C LEU A 246 4.14 -5.00 -6.21
N GLY A 247 3.52 -6.02 -6.80
CA GLY A 247 3.14 -7.26 -6.10
C GLY A 247 4.31 -8.14 -5.68
N ARG A 248 5.54 -7.84 -6.13
CA ARG A 248 6.77 -8.51 -5.66
C ARG A 248 7.25 -7.98 -4.31
N PHE A 249 6.58 -6.95 -3.77
CA PHE A 249 6.98 -6.24 -2.58
C PHE A 249 5.81 -5.97 -1.66
N GLN A 250 6.11 -5.93 -0.36
CA GLN A 250 5.31 -5.18 0.59
C GLN A 250 5.63 -3.69 0.39
N MET A 251 4.61 -2.93 0.00
CA MET A 251 4.72 -1.51 -0.29
C MET A 251 4.41 -0.66 0.96
N THR A 252 5.15 0.42 1.18
CA THR A 252 4.81 1.45 2.16
C THR A 252 5.09 2.82 1.56
N ILE A 253 4.08 3.68 1.47
CA ILE A 253 4.25 5.07 1.02
C ILE A 253 4.29 5.98 2.26
N ASP A 254 5.31 6.84 2.32
CA ASP A 254 5.52 7.91 3.29
C ASP A 254 5.30 9.24 2.55
N ASP A 255 4.05 9.70 2.56
CA ASP A 255 3.59 10.90 1.87
C ASP A 255 4.33 12.18 2.32
N GLU A 256 4.79 12.23 3.58
CA GLU A 256 5.48 13.40 4.14
C GLU A 256 6.87 13.56 3.51
N ARG A 257 7.58 12.44 3.40
CA ARG A 257 8.94 12.42 2.88
C ARG A 257 8.99 12.20 1.38
N ASN A 258 7.83 12.11 0.73
CA ASN A 258 7.68 11.69 -0.65
C ASN A 258 8.54 10.45 -0.91
N ARG A 259 8.32 9.40 -0.13
CA ARG A 259 9.13 8.18 -0.20
C ARG A 259 8.27 6.95 -0.33
N LEU A 260 8.70 6.03 -1.18
CA LEU A 260 8.16 4.70 -1.29
C LEU A 260 9.21 3.71 -0.79
N THR A 261 8.82 2.85 0.14
CA THR A 261 9.65 1.72 0.58
C THR A 261 9.03 0.44 0.03
N LEU A 262 9.85 -0.35 -0.68
CA LEU A 262 9.49 -1.65 -1.22
C LEU A 262 10.28 -2.72 -0.49
N ARG A 263 9.60 -3.57 0.27
CA ARG A 263 10.24 -4.69 0.98
C ARG A 263 9.97 -5.99 0.24
N PRO A 264 11.00 -6.77 -0.12
CA PRO A 264 10.78 -8.04 -0.80
C PRO A 264 9.86 -8.95 0.02
N THR A 265 8.83 -9.50 -0.60
CA THR A 265 8.04 -10.56 0.01
C THR A 265 8.84 -11.85 -0.12
N GLN A 266 9.33 -12.41 1.00
CA GLN A 266 10.04 -13.69 0.95
C GLN A 266 9.06 -14.78 0.51
N LYS A 267 9.16 -15.22 -0.74
CA LYS A 267 8.69 -16.54 -1.13
C LYS A 267 9.71 -17.52 -0.56
N THR A 268 9.39 -18.16 0.57
CA THR A 268 10.14 -19.32 1.07
C THR A 268 10.24 -20.30 -0.08
N GLY A 269 11.45 -20.45 -0.64
CA GLY A 269 11.79 -21.61 -1.43
C GLY A 269 11.54 -22.82 -0.56
N ALA A 270 10.43 -23.52 -0.81
CA ALA A 270 10.25 -24.87 -0.31
C ALA A 270 11.42 -25.66 -0.87
N ALA A 271 12.40 -25.88 0.00
CA ALA A 271 13.59 -26.64 -0.28
C ALA A 271 13.17 -28.00 -0.85
N ALA A 272 13.84 -28.34 -1.94
CA ALA A 272 14.02 -29.71 -2.35
C ALA A 272 14.47 -30.53 -1.13
N ASP A 273 13.62 -31.44 -0.70
CA ASP A 273 13.98 -32.49 0.25
C ASP A 273 13.43 -33.81 -0.31
N GLY A 274 14.34 -34.75 -0.60
CA GLY A 274 13.98 -36.14 -0.89
C GLY A 274 14.31 -36.68 -2.28
N ASP A 275 15.44 -36.32 -2.89
CA ASP A 275 16.06 -37.20 -3.90
C ASP A 275 16.84 -38.29 -3.14
N GLU A 276 16.14 -39.35 -2.73
CA GLU A 276 16.73 -40.52 -2.08
C GLU A 276 17.25 -41.47 -3.18
N PRO A 277 18.55 -41.82 -3.22
CA PRO A 277 19.10 -42.67 -4.27
C PRO A 277 18.86 -44.13 -3.93
N ASN A 278 17.82 -44.76 -4.48
CA ASN A 278 17.72 -46.23 -4.42
C ASN A 278 18.48 -46.86 -5.59
N SER A 279 19.77 -47.10 -5.34
CA SER A 279 20.55 -48.10 -6.07
C SER A 279 20.28 -49.49 -5.51
N ALA A 280 19.95 -50.41 -6.44
CA ALA A 280 20.19 -51.86 -6.37
C ALA A 280 19.42 -52.69 -5.33
N ARG A 281 18.43 -53.46 -5.81
CA ARG A 281 18.52 -54.94 -5.99
C ARG A 281 17.29 -55.51 -6.65
#